data_AF-A0A259INT1-F1
#
_entry.id   AF-A0A259INT1-F1
#
_cell.length_a   1.000
_cell.length_b   1.000
_cell.length_c   1.000
_cell.angle_alpha   90.00
_cell.angle_beta   90.00
_cell.angle_gamma   90.00
#
_symmetry.space_group_name_H-M   'P 1'
#
loop_
_entity.id
_entity.type
_entity.pdbx_description
1 polymer ?
#
loop_
_entity_poly.entity_id
_entity_poly.type
_entity_poly.pdbx_seq_one_letter_code
_entity_poly.pdbx_strand_id
1 'polypeptide(L)'
;MNAKKIFFDTNTLLYLLSSDDKKADWVSKNLQQHNVISVQVLSEFTSASLRKIKISNTELDEFLDLFTSIFNVRSLDIDTFETGLMVSRRYGYQHYDSMIIAA
;
A
#
# COMPACT_ATOMS: atom_id res chain seq x y z
N MET A 1 -8.20 -2.76 -24.48
CA MET A 1 -6.83 -2.51 -23.99
C MET A 1 -6.78 -2.97 -22.55
N ASN A 2 -5.92 -3.93 -22.19
CA ASN A 2 -5.78 -4.37 -20.79
C ASN A 2 -5.19 -3.20 -20.00
N ALA A 3 -5.99 -2.55 -19.16
CA ALA A 3 -5.49 -1.48 -18.29
C ALA A 3 -4.40 -2.06 -17.39
N LYS A 4 -3.20 -1.46 -17.41
CA LYS A 4 -2.07 -1.89 -16.60
C LYS A 4 -2.42 -1.63 -15.13
N LYS A 5 -2.58 -2.68 -14.33
CA LYS A 5 -2.82 -2.57 -12.88
C LYS A 5 -1.51 -2.18 -12.19
N ILE A 6 -1.57 -1.17 -11.35
CA ILE A 6 -0.44 -0.74 -10.51
C ILE A 6 -0.69 -1.26 -9.09
N PHE A 7 0.32 -1.87 -8.48
CA PHE A 7 0.32 -2.17 -7.05
C PHE A 7 0.93 -0.99 -6.28
N PHE A 8 0.25 -0.49 -5.26
CA PHE A 8 0.72 0.59 -4.41
C PHE A 8 1.25 0.01 -3.10
N ASP A 9 2.50 0.35 -2.76
CA ASP A 9 3.07 0.03 -1.46
C ASP A 9 2.66 1.08 -0.40
N THR A 10 3.02 0.82 0.85
CA THR A 10 2.75 1.73 1.96
C THR A 10 3.41 3.09 1.76
N ASN A 11 4.65 3.14 1.28
CA ASN A 11 5.39 4.39 1.10
C ASN A 11 4.70 5.31 0.09
N THR A 12 4.17 4.72 -0.98
CA THR A 12 3.43 5.44 -2.01
C THR A 12 2.18 6.09 -1.41
N LEU A 13 1.40 5.37 -0.60
CA LEU A 13 0.23 5.96 0.07
C LEU A 13 0.63 7.04 1.09
N LEU A 14 1.73 6.85 1.82
CA LEU A 14 2.22 7.84 2.78
C LEU A 14 2.68 9.14 2.13
N TYR A 15 2.98 9.16 0.81
CA TYR A 15 3.30 10.41 0.13
C TYR A 15 2.12 11.38 0.08
N LEU A 16 0.88 10.89 0.13
CA LEU A 16 -0.32 11.75 0.24
C LEU A 16 -0.37 12.56 1.54
N LEU A 17 0.35 12.09 2.57
CA LEU A 17 0.48 12.74 3.88
C LEU A 17 1.81 13.50 4.05
N SER A 18 2.67 13.48 3.03
CA SER A 18 4.01 14.08 3.09
C SER A 18 4.02 15.49 2.51
N SER A 19 5.05 16.27 2.85
CA SER A 19 5.29 17.59 2.26
C SER A 19 5.95 17.56 0.87
N ASP A 20 6.10 16.37 0.25
CA ASP A 20 6.67 16.23 -1.09
C ASP A 20 5.55 16.27 -2.14
N ASP A 21 5.20 17.49 -2.55
CA ASP A 21 4.10 17.76 -3.48
C ASP A 21 4.23 16.99 -4.80
N LYS A 22 5.46 16.75 -5.28
CA LYS A 22 5.67 16.01 -6.55
C LYS A 22 5.26 14.56 -6.42
N LYS A 23 5.59 13.93 -5.29
CA LYS A 23 5.20 12.54 -5.02
C LYS A 23 3.72 12.44 -4.72
N ALA A 24 3.17 13.35 -3.90
CA ALA A 24 1.74 13.42 -3.61
C ALA A 24 0.90 13.59 -4.89
N ASP A 25 1.33 14.48 -5.80
CA ASP A 25 0.70 14.69 -7.10
C ASP A 25 0.72 13.43 -7.96
N TRP A 26 1.86 12.73 -8.01
CA TRP A 26 1.98 11.50 -8.78
C TRP A 26 1.01 10.44 -8.26
N VAL A 27 0.92 10.27 -6.94
CA VAL A 27 0.00 9.31 -6.33
C VAL A 27 -1.43 9.68 -6.68
N SER A 28 -1.83 10.92 -6.42
CA SER A 28 -3.17 11.44 -6.70
C SER A 28 -3.58 11.24 -8.17
N LYS A 29 -2.69 11.52 -9.13
CA LYS A 29 -2.96 11.34 -10.57
C LYS A 29 -3.10 9.88 -10.98
N ASN A 30 -2.50 8.96 -10.24
CA ASN A 30 -2.52 7.53 -10.54
C ASN A 30 -3.52 6.74 -9.68
N LEU A 31 -4.23 7.34 -8.73
CA LEU A 31 -5.33 6.70 -7.99
C LEU A 31 -6.49 6.37 -8.93
N GLN A 32 -6.69 5.09 -9.27
CA GLN A 32 -7.74 4.63 -10.18
C GLN A 32 -8.35 3.30 -9.70
N GLN A 33 -9.64 3.08 -10.04
CA GLN A 33 -10.50 1.97 -9.58
C GLN A 33 -10.02 0.52 -9.85
N HIS A 34 -8.86 0.36 -10.50
CA HIS A 34 -8.31 -0.92 -10.96
C HIS A 34 -6.97 -1.25 -10.31
N ASN A 35 -6.39 -0.29 -9.59
CA ASN A 35 -5.12 -0.49 -8.91
C ASN A 35 -5.31 -1.36 -7.68
N VAL A 36 -4.19 -1.87 -7.19
CA VAL A 36 -4.17 -2.91 -6.17
C VAL A 36 -3.38 -2.43 -4.96
N ILE A 37 -3.88 -2.77 -3.78
CA ILE A 37 -3.15 -2.76 -2.52
C ILE A 37 -3.46 -4.04 -1.78
N SER A 38 -2.69 -4.37 -0.75
CA SER A 38 -3.03 -5.46 0.16
C SER A 38 -3.51 -4.93 1.52
N VAL A 39 -4.18 -5.80 2.29
CA VAL A 39 -4.52 -5.51 3.70
C VAL A 39 -3.27 -5.24 4.55
N GLN A 40 -2.12 -5.78 4.17
CA GLN A 40 -0.84 -5.46 4.81
C GLN A 40 -0.48 -3.98 4.59
N VAL A 41 -0.63 -3.46 3.37
CA VAL A 41 -0.37 -2.04 3.06
C VAL A 41 -1.28 -1.13 3.90
N LEU A 42 -2.56 -1.48 4.05
CA LEU A 42 -3.48 -0.73 4.93
C LEU A 42 -3.01 -0.75 6.39
N SER A 43 -2.63 -1.92 6.91
CA SER A 43 -2.13 -2.07 8.28
C SER A 43 -0.85 -1.27 8.53
N GLU A 44 0.09 -1.30 7.57
CA GLU A 44 1.33 -0.54 7.67
C GLU A 44 1.08 0.96 7.58
N PHE A 45 0.17 1.39 6.69
CA PHE A 45 -0.24 2.78 6.56
C PHE A 45 -0.84 3.27 7.88
N THR A 46 -1.82 2.56 8.45
CA THR A 46 -2.41 2.91 9.75
C THR A 46 -1.36 3.06 10.85
N SER A 47 -0.45 2.09 10.98
CA SER A 47 0.61 2.12 12.00
C SER A 47 1.56 3.30 11.80
N ALA A 48 1.97 3.56 10.56
CA ALA A 48 2.86 4.66 10.22
C ALA A 48 2.19 6.03 10.42
N SER A 49 0.94 6.18 9.96
CA SER A 49 0.18 7.42 10.06
C SER A 49 -0.07 7.83 11.51
N LEU A 50 -0.40 6.88 12.40
CA LEU A 50 -0.59 7.18 13.83
C LEU A 50 0.73 7.41 14.57
N ARG A 51 1.77 6.61 14.32
CA ARG A 51 3.00 6.65 15.14
C ARG A 51 4.04 7.65 14.63
N LYS A 52 4.18 7.76 13.31
CA LYS A 52 5.23 8.58 12.67
C LYS A 52 4.70 9.94 12.26
N ILE A 53 3.54 9.97 11.59
CA ILE A 53 2.96 11.22 11.06
C ILE A 53 2.11 11.92 12.11
N LYS A 54 1.46 11.15 12.99
CA LYS A 54 0.60 11.61 14.09
C LYS A 54 -0.64 12.37 13.60
N ILE A 55 -1.27 11.88 12.54
CA ILE A 55 -2.60 12.35 12.11
C ILE A 55 -3.66 11.97 13.15
N SER A 56 -4.81 12.64 13.12
CA SER A 56 -5.96 12.28 13.93
C SER A 56 -6.62 10.98 13.47
N ASN A 57 -7.39 10.33 14.34
CA ASN A 57 -8.16 9.14 13.94
C ASN A 57 -9.19 9.48 12.85
N THR A 58 -9.79 10.66 12.88
CA THR A 58 -10.73 11.10 11.86
C THR A 58 -10.07 11.21 10.48
N GLU A 59 -8.88 11.83 10.40
CA GLU A 59 -8.11 11.87 9.14
C GLU A 59 -7.73 10.46 8.68
N LEU A 60 -7.32 9.57 9.60
CA LEU A 60 -7.01 8.19 9.26
C LEU A 60 -8.22 7.47 8.63
N ASP A 61 -9.40 7.60 9.24
CA ASP A 61 -10.63 6.97 8.75
C ASP A 61 -10.97 7.47 7.34
N GLU A 62 -10.86 8.78 7.07
CA GLU A 62 -11.06 9.36 5.74
C GLU A 62 -10.14 8.75 4.67
N PHE A 63 -8.86 8.54 4.99
CA PHE A 63 -7.92 7.89 4.06
C PHE A 63 -8.26 6.41 3.85
N LEU A 64 -8.62 5.67 4.90
CA LEU A 64 -8.97 4.26 4.78
C LEU A 64 -10.25 4.06 3.96
N ASP A 65 -11.25 4.91 4.14
CA ASP A 65 -12.48 4.92 3.33
C ASP A 65 -12.19 5.24 1.86
N LEU A 66 -11.31 6.23 1.62
CA LEU A 66 -10.85 6.55 0.26
C LEU A 66 -10.12 5.36 -0.39
N PHE A 67 -9.21 4.71 0.32
CA PHE A 67 -8.42 3.62 -0.24
C PHE A 67 -9.28 2.38 -0.50
N THR A 68 -10.19 2.03 0.40
CA THR A 68 -11.06 0.85 0.24
C THR A 68 -12.15 1.07 -0.81
N SER A 69 -12.51 2.32 -1.12
CA SER A 69 -13.46 2.64 -2.21
C SER A 69 -12.81 2.73 -3.59
N ILE A 70 -11.51 3.04 -3.68
CA ILE A 70 -10.78 3.18 -4.95
C ILE A 70 -10.01 1.90 -5.30
N PHE A 71 -9.29 1.30 -4.37
CA PHE A 71 -8.41 0.18 -4.70
C PHE A 71 -9.13 -1.16 -4.65
N ASN A 72 -8.67 -2.09 -5.47
CA ASN A 72 -8.93 -3.50 -5.26
C ASN A 72 -8.03 -4.03 -4.14
N VAL A 73 -8.59 -4.16 -2.93
CA VAL A 73 -7.84 -4.62 -1.76
C VAL A 73 -7.71 -6.14 -1.76
N ARG A 74 -6.47 -6.63 -1.75
CA ARG A 74 -6.13 -8.06 -1.67
C ARG A 74 -5.90 -8.49 -0.22
N SER A 75 -6.43 -9.66 0.11
CA SER A 75 -6.10 -10.34 1.38
C SER A 75 -4.67 -10.86 1.34
N LEU A 76 -4.01 -10.93 2.49
CA LEU A 76 -2.75 -11.65 2.64
C LEU A 76 -3.08 -13.07 3.13
N ASP A 77 -3.06 -14.03 2.22
CA ASP A 77 -3.29 -15.44 2.53
C ASP A 77 -1.96 -16.22 2.72
N ILE A 78 -2.07 -17.49 3.12
CA ILE A 78 -0.93 -18.36 3.35
C ILE A 78 -0.09 -18.53 2.07
N ASP A 79 -0.74 -18.65 0.91
CA ASP A 79 -0.06 -18.84 -0.38
C ASP A 79 0.80 -17.61 -0.73
N THR A 80 0.26 -16.41 -0.52
CA THR A 80 1.00 -15.15 -0.69
C THR A 80 2.17 -15.07 0.29
N PHE A 81 1.95 -15.45 1.55
CA PHE A 81 2.99 -15.46 2.58
C PHE A 81 4.14 -16.42 2.24
N GLU A 82 3.84 -17.65 1.85
CA GLU A 82 4.85 -18.64 1.46
C GLU A 82 5.63 -18.19 0.22
N THR A 83 4.92 -17.62 -0.77
CA THR A 83 5.55 -17.02 -1.95
C THR A 83 6.50 -15.89 -1.57
N GLY A 84 6.06 -14.98 -0.70
CA GLY A 84 6.89 -13.89 -0.21
C GLY A 84 8.11 -14.38 0.59
N LEU A 85 7.98 -15.47 1.37
CA LEU A 85 9.13 -16.10 2.03
C LEU A 85 10.13 -16.65 1.02
N MET A 86 9.66 -17.28 -0.05
CA MET A 86 10.53 -17.74 -1.13
C MET A 86 11.26 -16.57 -1.80
N VAL A 87 10.55 -15.47 -2.08
CA VAL A 87 11.12 -14.24 -2.66
C VAL A 87 12.22 -13.67 -1.74
N SER A 88 11.92 -13.52 -0.45
CA SER A 88 12.88 -12.99 0.53
C SER A 88 14.15 -13.85 0.59
N ARG A 89 14.00 -15.18 0.67
CA ARG A 89 15.14 -16.12 0.74
C ARG A 89 15.96 -16.14 -0.53
N ARG A 90 15.30 -16.10 -1.70
CA ARG A 90 15.98 -16.21 -3.00
C ARG A 90 16.70 -14.92 -3.40
N TYR A 91 16.11 -13.77 -3.09
CA TYR A 91 16.59 -12.48 -3.60
C TYR A 91 17.12 -11.55 -2.50
N GLY A 92 16.98 -11.90 -1.22
CA GLY A 92 17.47 -11.11 -0.09
C GLY A 92 16.64 -9.87 0.23
N TYR A 93 15.43 -9.75 -0.33
CA TYR A 93 14.52 -8.65 -0.01
C TYR A 93 14.02 -8.74 1.43
N GLN A 94 13.72 -7.58 2.03
CA GLN A 94 13.11 -7.50 3.35
C GLN A 94 11.79 -8.25 3.39
N HIS A 95 11.43 -8.78 4.55
CA HIS A 95 10.28 -9.67 4.69
C HIS A 95 8.97 -9.04 4.18
N TYR A 96 8.63 -7.84 4.66
CA TYR A 96 7.39 -7.14 4.28
C TYR A 96 7.37 -6.69 2.82
N ASP A 97 8.51 -6.23 2.29
CA ASP A 97 8.64 -5.91 0.85
C ASP A 97 8.44 -7.17 -0.01
N SER A 98 8.90 -8.32 0.47
CA SER A 98 8.71 -9.59 -0.23
C SER A 98 7.25 -10.04 -0.24
N MET A 99 6.47 -9.72 0.80
CA MET A 99 5.03 -9.94 0.80
C MET A 99 4.33 -9.05 -0.23
N ILE A 100 4.77 -7.79 -0.36
CA ILE A 100 4.26 -6.85 -1.38
C ILE A 100 4.57 -7.37 -2.80
N ILE A 101 5.76 -7.93 -3.03
CA ILE A 101 6.12 -8.52 -4.32
C ILE A 101 5.27 -9.77 -4.65
N ALA A 102 4.85 -10.52 -3.64
CA ALA A 102 4.09 -11.74 -3.82
C ALA A 102 2.58 -11.52 -4.07
N ALA A 103 2.04 -10.35 -3.69
CA ALA A 103 0.63 -9.98 -3.78
C ALA A 103 0.21 -9.46 -5.16
#